data_AF-A0A946VNW2-F1
#
_entry.id   AF-A0A946VNW2-F1
#
_cell.length_a   1.000
_cell.length_b   1.000
_cell.length_c   1.000
_cell.angle_alpha   90.00
_cell.angle_beta   90.00
_cell.angle_gamma   90.00
#
_symmetry.space_group_name_H-M   'P 1'
#
loop_
_entity.id
_entity.type
_entity.pdbx_description
1 polymer ?
#
loop_
_entity_poly.entity_id
_entity_poly.type
_entity_poly.pdbx_seq_one_letter_code
_entity_poly.pdbx_strand_id
1 'polypeptide(L)'
;MNALTLQMESLLRLGMFLAFFSVFAILEIRFPRRKLRFPKYRRWVSNISISVLNTVLTRIVIPAAGAGTAIMATELNLGLLNRLNMAGWIELIAFLLIFDLAIYFQHRLFHWIKPLWLLHRMHHTDPDYDLT
;
A
#
# COMPACT_ATOMS: atom_id res chain seq x y z
N MET A 1 -5.44 4.43 26.17
CA MET A 1 -3.97 4.43 26.01
C MET A 1 -3.49 5.87 26.17
N ASN A 2 -2.58 6.13 27.09
CA ASN A 2 -2.11 7.51 27.35
C ASN A 2 -1.04 7.89 26.31
N ALA A 3 -0.89 9.19 26.02
CA ALA A 3 0.03 9.67 24.98
C ALA A 3 1.47 9.15 25.12
N LEU A 4 1.92 8.97 26.37
CA LEU A 4 3.20 8.33 26.73
C LEU A 4 3.34 6.90 26.19
N THR A 5 2.29 6.09 26.26
CA THR A 5 2.32 4.70 25.75
C THR A 5 2.39 4.64 24.23
N LEU A 6 1.72 5.56 23.53
CA LEU A 6 1.73 5.64 22.06
C LEU A 6 3.08 6.17 21.52
N GLN A 7 3.70 7.12 22.23
CA GLN A 7 5.02 7.62 21.88
C GLN A 7 6.11 6.56 22.10
N MET A 8 6.07 5.84 23.22
CA MET A 8 6.98 4.73 23.49
C MET A 8 6.84 3.62 22.45
N GLU A 9 5.61 3.25 22.09
CA GLU A 9 5.36 2.28 21.03
C GLU A 9 5.94 2.72 19.68
N SER A 10 5.73 3.98 19.30
CA SER A 10 6.24 4.51 18.03
C SER A 10 7.77 4.53 17.99
N LEU A 11 8.40 4.94 19.10
CA LEU A 11 9.86 4.94 19.25
C LEU A 11 10.43 3.52 19.25
N LEU A 12 9.77 2.57 19.90
CA LEU A 12 10.18 1.16 19.88
C LEU A 12 10.07 0.57 18.47
N ARG A 13 8.98 0.82 17.75
CA ARG A 13 8.85 0.37 16.35
C ARG A 13 9.94 0.97 15.47
N LEU A 14 10.21 2.26 15.60
CA LEU A 14 11.28 2.93 14.85
C LEU A 14 12.65 2.37 15.20
N GLY A 15 12.93 2.19 16.49
CA GLY A 15 14.18 1.61 16.99
C GLY A 15 14.40 0.19 16.48
N MET A 16 13.37 -0.67 16.56
CA MET A 16 13.43 -2.02 16.00
C MET A 16 13.64 -1.98 14.48
N PHE A 17 12.91 -1.14 13.76
CA PHE A 17 13.08 -0.98 12.31
C PHE A 17 14.53 -0.60 11.96
N LEU A 18 15.08 0.44 12.59
CA LEU A 18 16.45 0.88 12.35
C LEU A 18 17.49 -0.18 12.73
N ALA A 19 17.27 -0.92 13.82
CA ALA A 19 18.15 -2.01 14.23
C ALA A 19 18.17 -3.15 13.20
N PHE A 20 17.00 -3.67 12.80
CA PHE A 20 16.91 -4.71 11.78
C PHE A 20 17.45 -4.23 10.43
N PHE A 21 17.09 -3.01 10.02
CA PHE A 21 17.60 -2.41 8.79
C PHE A 21 19.13 -2.38 8.79
N SER A 22 19.76 -1.92 9.89
CA SER A 22 21.22 -1.86 10.02
C SER A 22 21.85 -3.25 9.98
N VAL A 23 21.28 -4.22 10.68
CA VAL A 23 21.77 -5.61 10.69
C VAL A 23 21.74 -6.20 9.28
N PHE A 24 20.61 -6.12 8.59
CA PHE A 24 20.49 -6.67 7.24
C PHE A 24 21.35 -5.89 6.23
N ALA A 25 21.54 -4.59 6.43
CA ALA A 25 22.39 -3.77 5.56
C ALA A 25 23.85 -4.21 5.65
N ILE A 26 24.34 -4.43 6.87
CA ILE A 26 25.69 -4.94 7.11
C ILE A 26 25.84 -6.35 6.54
N LEU A 27 24.86 -7.24 6.77
CA LEU A 27 24.89 -8.61 6.26
C LEU A 27 24.93 -8.64 4.73
N GLU A 28 24.15 -7.80 4.05
CA GLU A 28 24.16 -7.72 2.60
C GLU A 28 25.52 -7.25 2.05
N ILE A 29 26.10 -6.20 2.64
CA ILE A 29 27.42 -5.69 2.23
C ILE A 29 28.50 -6.77 2.38
N ARG A 30 28.44 -7.55 3.47
CA ARG A 30 29.43 -8.60 3.75
C ARG A 30 29.19 -9.88 2.95
N PHE A 31 27.93 -10.21 2.67
CA PHE A 31 27.52 -11.45 2.03
C PHE A 31 26.52 -11.19 0.89
N PRO A 32 26.96 -10.51 -0.21
CA PRO A 32 26.07 -10.19 -1.31
C PRO A 32 25.63 -11.46 -2.04
N ARG A 33 24.32 -11.73 -2.06
CA ARG A 33 23.75 -12.94 -2.68
C ARG A 33 23.76 -12.88 -4.21
N ARG A 34 23.66 -11.68 -4.79
CA ARG A 34 23.63 -11.45 -6.24
C ARG A 34 24.45 -10.21 -6.58
N LYS A 35 25.06 -10.21 -7.76
CA LYS A 35 25.67 -8.99 -8.33
C LYS A 35 24.54 -8.14 -8.92
N LEU A 36 24.51 -6.85 -8.55
CA LEU A 36 23.57 -5.90 -9.11
C LEU A 36 23.83 -5.73 -10.61
N ARG A 37 22.75 -5.66 -11.39
CA ARG A 37 22.79 -5.42 -12.83
C ARG A 37 22.63 -3.93 -13.15
N PHE A 38 21.96 -3.18 -12.29
CA PHE A 38 21.66 -1.77 -12.49
C PHE A 38 22.32 -0.85 -11.45
N PRO A 39 22.59 0.43 -11.79
CA PRO A 39 23.17 1.38 -10.85
C PRO A 39 22.24 1.65 -9.66
N LYS A 40 22.74 1.34 -8.47
CA LYS A 40 22.04 1.45 -7.20
C LYS A 40 21.46 2.84 -6.91
N TYR A 41 22.25 3.90 -7.13
CA TYR A 41 21.79 5.28 -6.94
C TYR A 41 20.50 5.61 -7.71
N ARG A 42 20.39 5.20 -8.98
CA ARG A 42 19.19 5.49 -9.79
C ARG A 42 17.96 4.77 -9.26
N ARG A 43 18.11 3.50 -8.85
CA ARG A 43 17.04 2.68 -8.27
C ARG A 43 16.59 3.25 -6.93
N TRP A 44 17.54 3.62 -6.07
CA TRP A 44 17.28 4.26 -4.79
C TRP A 44 16.50 5.57 -4.91
N VAL A 45 16.94 6.49 -5.78
CA VAL A 45 16.22 7.76 -6.00
C VAL A 45 14.79 7.49 -6.47
N SER A 46 14.59 6.56 -7.40
CA SER A 46 13.25 6.19 -7.88
C SER A 46 12.39 5.59 -6.75
N ASN A 47 12.87 4.55 -6.08
CA ASN A 47 12.13 3.81 -5.06
C ASN A 47 11.80 4.68 -3.83
N ILE A 48 12.75 5.49 -3.36
CA ILE A 48 12.53 6.39 -2.22
C ILE A 48 11.53 7.50 -2.59
N SER A 49 11.70 8.15 -3.75
CA SER A 49 10.79 9.22 -4.18
C SER A 49 9.35 8.71 -4.30
N ILE A 50 9.19 7.54 -4.90
CA ILE A 50 7.90 6.85 -5.02
C ILE A 50 7.35 6.48 -3.64
N SER A 51 8.17 5.94 -2.74
CA SER A 51 7.72 5.52 -1.42
C SER A 51 7.23 6.70 -0.58
N VAL A 52 7.96 7.83 -0.63
CA VAL A 52 7.56 9.08 0.04
C VAL A 52 6.25 9.61 -0.56
N LEU A 53 6.17 9.75 -1.89
CA LEU A 53 4.96 10.20 -2.58
C LEU A 53 3.76 9.29 -2.24
N ASN A 54 3.94 7.97 -2.33
CA ASN A 54 2.92 7.01 -1.99
C ASN A 54 2.46 7.18 -0.54
N THR A 55 3.38 7.25 0.42
CA THR A 55 3.04 7.41 1.83
C THR A 55 2.23 8.68 2.11
N VAL A 56 2.64 9.81 1.52
CA VAL A 56 1.94 11.09 1.68
C VAL A 56 0.55 11.01 1.05
N LEU A 57 0.47 10.57 -0.19
CA LEU A 57 -0.79 10.47 -0.91
C LEU A 57 -1.75 9.50 -0.23
N THR A 58 -1.30 8.30 0.16
CA THR A 58 -2.18 7.31 0.78
C THR A 58 -2.66 7.75 2.15
N ARG A 59 -1.86 8.48 2.93
CA ARG A 59 -2.30 8.98 4.25
C ARG A 59 -3.39 10.03 4.18
N ILE A 60 -3.51 10.74 3.06
CA ILE A 60 -4.50 11.80 2.87
C ILE A 60 -5.66 11.30 2.02
N VAL A 61 -5.36 10.75 0.85
CA VAL A 61 -6.33 10.33 -0.16
C VAL A 61 -7.14 9.14 0.33
N ILE A 62 -6.54 8.10 0.94
CA ILE A 62 -7.29 6.91 1.33
C ILE A 62 -8.32 7.21 2.42
N PRO A 63 -7.99 7.89 3.54
CA PRO A 63 -8.99 8.22 4.56
C PRO A 63 -10.05 9.20 4.03
N ALA A 64 -9.63 10.25 3.32
CA ALA A 64 -10.56 11.26 2.81
C ALA A 64 -11.50 10.71 1.74
N ALA A 65 -10.97 9.96 0.77
CA ALA A 65 -11.78 9.34 -0.27
C ALA A 65 -12.61 8.18 0.31
N GLY A 66 -12.02 7.28 1.10
CA GLY A 66 -12.71 6.11 1.63
C GLY A 66 -13.83 6.48 2.60
N ALA A 67 -13.51 7.14 3.71
CA ALA A 67 -14.51 7.51 4.72
C ALA A 67 -15.47 8.59 4.19
N GLY A 68 -14.95 9.58 3.46
CA GLY A 68 -15.77 10.65 2.89
C GLY A 68 -16.78 10.13 1.87
N THR A 69 -16.38 9.23 0.97
CA THR A 69 -17.33 8.63 0.01
C THR A 69 -18.32 7.69 0.69
N ALA A 70 -17.92 6.96 1.74
CA ALA A 70 -18.85 6.11 2.50
C ALA A 70 -19.94 6.94 3.20
N ILE A 71 -19.56 8.06 3.83
CA ILE A 71 -20.51 9.00 4.46
C ILE A 71 -21.44 9.59 3.40
N MET A 72 -20.88 10.16 2.33
CA MET A 72 -21.66 10.73 1.23
C MET A 72 -22.61 9.71 0.61
N ALA A 73 -22.16 8.48 0.39
CA ALA A 73 -22.98 7.42 -0.19
C ALA A 73 -24.13 7.02 0.74
N THR A 74 -23.92 7.07 2.05
CA THR A 74 -24.98 6.81 3.05
C THR A 74 -26.00 7.95 3.06
N GLU A 75 -25.55 9.20 3.11
CA GLU A 75 -26.42 10.40 3.14
C GLU A 75 -27.26 10.56 1.87
N LEU A 76 -26.67 10.30 0.71
CA LEU A 76 -27.32 10.43 -0.59
C LEU A 76 -27.96 9.11 -1.09
N ASN A 77 -27.91 8.06 -0.27
CA ASN A 77 -28.42 6.73 -0.60
C ASN A 77 -27.90 6.18 -1.96
N LEU A 78 -26.60 6.37 -2.20
CA LEU A 78 -25.87 5.92 -3.38
C LEU A 78 -25.26 4.53 -3.13
N GLY A 79 -25.18 3.72 -4.18
CA GLY A 79 -24.58 2.38 -4.11
C GLY A 79 -25.60 1.27 -3.89
N LEU A 80 -25.23 0.05 -4.30
CA LEU A 80 -26.12 -1.11 -4.28
C LEU A 80 -26.56 -1.46 -2.85
N LEU A 81 -25.61 -1.55 -1.92
CA LEU A 81 -25.87 -2.03 -0.56
C LEU A 81 -26.72 -1.05 0.25
N ASN A 82 -26.57 0.27 0.06
CA ASN A 82 -27.42 1.27 0.74
C ASN A 82 -28.90 1.19 0.35
N ARG A 83 -29.21 0.62 -0.82
CA ARG A 83 -30.59 0.48 -1.33
C ARG A 83 -31.22 -0.87 -0.98
N LEU A 84 -30.43 -1.82 -0.51
CA LEU A 84 -30.92 -3.14 -0.11
C LEU A 84 -31.16 -3.11 1.39
N ASN A 85 -32.40 -3.38 1.81
CA ASN A 85 -32.73 -3.46 3.23
C ASN A 85 -32.37 -4.85 3.76
N MET A 86 -31.10 -5.06 4.11
CA MET A 86 -30.57 -6.34 4.58
C MET A 86 -30.06 -6.24 6.02
N ALA A 87 -29.82 -7.38 6.67
CA ALA A 87 -29.15 -7.36 7.96
C ALA A 87 -27.68 -6.95 7.76
N GLY A 88 -27.15 -6.07 8.61
CA GLY A 88 -25.81 -5.48 8.42
C GLY A 88 -24.66 -6.49 8.30
N TRP A 89 -24.76 -7.68 8.90
CA TRP A 89 -23.75 -8.73 8.72
C TRP A 89 -23.76 -9.33 7.31
N ILE A 90 -24.93 -9.38 6.66
CA ILE A 90 -25.07 -9.83 5.27
C ILE A 90 -24.47 -8.78 4.34
N GLU A 91 -24.74 -7.50 4.58
CA GLU A 91 -24.16 -6.39 3.83
C GLU A 91 -22.63 -6.40 3.92
N LEU A 92 -22.08 -6.65 5.12
CA LEU A 92 -20.64 -6.76 5.32
C LEU A 92 -20.03 -7.90 4.50
N ILE A 93 -20.61 -9.09 4.56
CA ILE A 93 -20.11 -10.24 3.78
C ILE A 93 -20.23 -9.96 2.29
N ALA A 94 -21.37 -9.45 1.84
CA ALA A 94 -21.59 -9.08 0.45
C ALA A 94 -20.59 -8.02 -0.03
N PHE A 95 -20.33 -6.99 0.78
CA PHE A 95 -19.32 -5.97 0.50
C PHE A 95 -17.94 -6.60 0.33
N LEU A 96 -17.50 -7.44 1.25
CA LEU A 96 -16.18 -8.07 1.18
C LEU A 96 -16.02 -8.87 -0.12
N LEU A 97 -17.02 -9.69 -0.48
CA LEU A 97 -16.97 -10.52 -1.68
C LEU A 97 -17.01 -9.68 -2.97
N ILE A 98 -17.92 -8.71 -3.05
CA ILE A 98 -18.08 -7.86 -4.24
C ILE A 98 -16.86 -6.96 -4.41
N PHE A 99 -16.35 -6.38 -3.32
CA PHE A 99 -15.19 -5.49 -3.35
C PHE A 99 -13.91 -6.25 -3.72
N ASP A 100 -13.69 -7.45 -3.17
CA ASP A 100 -12.56 -8.30 -3.55
C ASP A 100 -12.63 -8.67 -5.04
N LEU A 101 -13.80 -9.07 -5.53
CA LEU A 101 -14.00 -9.37 -6.94
C LEU A 101 -13.77 -8.14 -7.83
N ALA A 102 -14.21 -6.95 -7.41
CA ALA A 102 -13.98 -5.71 -8.13
C ALA A 102 -12.47 -5.38 -8.20
N ILE A 103 -11.73 -5.56 -7.11
CA ILE A 103 -10.27 -5.37 -7.08
C ILE A 103 -9.56 -6.41 -7.94
N TYR A 104 -10.01 -7.66 -7.95
CA TYR A 104 -9.49 -8.70 -8.84
C TYR A 104 -9.65 -8.31 -10.31
N PHE A 105 -10.85 -7.87 -10.72
CA PHE A 105 -11.08 -7.41 -12.09
C PHE A 105 -10.28 -6.16 -12.42
N GLN A 106 -10.18 -5.20 -11.49
CA GLN A 106 -9.33 -4.03 -11.64
C GLN A 106 -7.88 -4.43 -11.93
N HIS A 107 -7.34 -5.38 -11.19
CA HIS A 107 -5.99 -5.89 -11.41
C HIS A 107 -5.85 -6.57 -12.78
N ARG A 108 -6.83 -7.37 -13.21
CA ARG A 108 -6.84 -7.96 -14.55
C ARG A 108 -6.89 -6.90 -15.66
N LEU A 109 -7.69 -5.84 -15.48
CA LEU A 109 -7.73 -4.70 -16.40
C LEU A 109 -6.39 -3.96 -16.46
N PHE A 110 -5.71 -3.80 -15.33
CA PHE A 110 -4.35 -3.24 -15.27
C PHE A 110 -3.35 -4.05 -16.12
N HIS A 111 -3.53 -5.36 -16.22
CA HIS A 111 -2.69 -6.21 -17.06
C HIS A 111 -3.15 -6.29 -18.53
N TRP A 112 -4.39 -5.92 -18.84
CA TRP A 112 -4.96 -6.06 -20.18
C TRP A 112 -4.94 -4.76 -21.00
N ILE A 113 -5.20 -3.61 -20.35
CA ILE A 113 -5.35 -2.31 -21.02
C ILE A 113 -4.02 -1.54 -20.98
N LYS A 114 -3.47 -1.16 -22.14
CA LYS A 114 -2.14 -0.54 -22.26
C LYS A 114 -1.90 0.67 -21.34
N PRO A 115 -2.75 1.72 -21.31
CA PRO A 115 -2.56 2.83 -20.37
C PRO A 115 -2.52 2.40 -18.91
N LEU A 116 -3.40 1.48 -18.51
CA LEU A 116 -3.46 0.96 -17.14
C LEU A 116 -2.20 0.12 -16.82
N TRP A 117 -1.71 -0.65 -17.78
CA TRP A 117 -0.47 -1.39 -17.64
C TRP A 117 0.74 -0.48 -17.39
N LEU A 118 0.80 0.71 -18.00
CA LEU A 118 1.90 1.65 -17.74
C LEU A 118 1.95 2.10 -16.27
N LEU A 119 0.79 2.26 -15.63
CA LEU A 119 0.71 2.57 -14.20
C LEU A 119 1.08 1.34 -13.36
N HIS A 120 0.59 0.17 -13.74
CA HIS A 120 0.73 -1.04 -12.93
C HIS A 120 2.12 -1.70 -13.04
N ARG A 121 2.76 -1.63 -14.22
CA ARG A 121 4.05 -2.29 -14.48
C ARG A 121 5.16 -1.81 -13.55
N MET A 122 5.04 -0.61 -12.99
CA MET A 122 6.00 -0.06 -12.02
C MET A 122 6.22 -1.00 -10.83
N HIS A 123 5.17 -1.66 -10.35
CA HIS A 123 5.27 -2.69 -9.30
C HIS A 123 6.13 -3.89 -9.73
N HIS A 124 6.20 -4.16 -11.04
CA HIS A 124 6.95 -5.26 -11.65
C HIS A 124 8.30 -4.83 -12.23
N THR A 125 8.72 -3.57 -12.05
CA THR A 125 9.83 -2.98 -12.82
C THR A 125 11.19 -3.06 -12.12
N ASP A 126 11.27 -3.32 -10.81
CA ASP A 126 12.57 -3.45 -10.13
C ASP A 126 13.18 -4.86 -10.35
N PRO A 127 14.24 -5.00 -11.17
CA PRO A 127 14.76 -6.30 -11.59
C PRO A 127 15.85 -6.83 -10.64
N ASP A 128 16.35 -5.98 -9.75
CA ASP A 128 17.34 -6.30 -8.74
C ASP A 128 16.69 -6.16 -7.36
N TYR A 129 17.22 -6.83 -6.35
CA TYR A 129 16.73 -6.75 -4.97
C TYR A 129 17.93 -6.57 -4.04
N ASP A 130 17.88 -5.49 -3.27
CA ASP A 130 18.90 -5.09 -2.30
C ASP A 130 18.26 -4.25 -1.20
N LEU A 131 18.87 -4.27 -0.02
CA LEU A 131 18.47 -3.43 1.11
C LEU A 131 19.28 -2.14 1.16
N THR A 132 20.57 -2.25 0.88
CA THR A 132 21.55 -1.17 0.96
C THR A 132 21.58 -0.29 -0.24
#